data_AF-A0A842RU99-F1
#
_entry.id   AF-A0A842RU99-F1
#
_cell.length_a   1.000
_cell.length_b   1.000
_cell.length_c   1.000
_cell.angle_alpha   90.00
_cell.angle_beta   90.00
_cell.angle_gamma   90.00
#
_symmetry.space_group_name_H-M   'P 1'
#
loop_
_entity.id
_entity.type
_entity.pdbx_description
1 polymer ?
#
loop_
_entity_poly.entity_id
_entity_poly.type
_entity_poly.pdbx_seq_one_letter_code
_entity_poly.pdbx_strand_id
1 'polypeptide(L)'
;MSIIKQINIIKVFRLSKKNKKLCIASLVIFSLIITFPQIFQLKTGVYKDITRDKSHPNFEYQPITSDYLDVNRILINNGDDWGKYDFIIGDGSSENPYIIQNVRIRGNGVKVNKEVDNNYLNYSYTGMHIASNANYTVRDCLITDFSVGIALSGGSSKKDQCIINVIIDRCGVGIYSNKYTFSSFNISRCLISNCKRVSVICPPSIYSTIYSKTKYGGYGIELWSRGNSTIEKCQIKGCSIGILTCYTVDLISNRLVNCGFWFDFNYYFQYNLINNTVNGKPLNIIYAHDNLFMSNNGFSQYGQIIFLCCDNLQLRNVLIQKSCSIGIALLQCDNPSLENIVVENQDIGFYEFSSKYSKANNLVSKNCNTGFLLIHPNENSYKDLNVINCEVPFYIKTPIINSILEIRSGVKILMDDYTKRYDNIDITYKGTTSAFSVKYLPEVDHMGYSVQFFNLGLYNITDRDPDIPIFDFLISVSEADPSFLIPGTSLFWLISVIIFGISIAYIRFLHKKRRFFVKNSK
;
A
#
# COMPACT_ATOMS: atom_id res chain seq x y z
N MET A 1 3.31 -1.58 -45.78
CA MET A 1 4.07 -2.42 -46.73
C MET A 1 5.60 -2.27 -46.56
N SER A 2 6.15 -2.22 -45.34
CA SER A 2 7.60 -1.97 -45.13
C SER A 2 8.32 -2.92 -44.15
N ILE A 3 7.65 -3.91 -43.55
CA ILE A 3 8.31 -4.87 -42.63
C ILE A 3 8.94 -6.06 -43.39
N ILE A 4 8.42 -6.40 -44.58
CA ILE A 4 8.92 -7.54 -45.37
C ILE A 4 10.27 -7.25 -46.07
N LYS A 5 10.69 -5.98 -46.19
CA LYS A 5 11.98 -5.63 -46.80
C LYS A 5 13.19 -5.79 -45.87
N GLN A 6 13.02 -5.89 -44.55
CA GLN A 6 14.16 -6.05 -43.63
C GLN A 6 14.63 -7.51 -43.46
N ILE A 7 13.79 -8.51 -43.77
CA ILE A 7 14.15 -9.93 -43.60
C ILE A 7 15.08 -10.44 -44.73
N ASN A 8 15.14 -9.75 -45.88
CA ASN A 8 15.97 -10.18 -47.01
C ASN A 8 17.45 -9.75 -46.97
N ILE A 9 17.89 -8.98 -45.97
CA ILE A 9 19.32 -8.60 -45.83
C ILE A 9 20.15 -9.74 -45.21
N ILE A 10 19.54 -10.73 -44.57
CA ILE A 10 20.26 -11.83 -43.92
C ILE A 10 20.72 -12.93 -44.90
N LYS A 11 20.23 -12.96 -46.14
CA LYS A 11 20.55 -14.04 -47.11
C LYS A 11 21.84 -13.87 -47.93
N VAL A 12 22.61 -12.78 -47.79
CA VAL A 12 23.74 -12.50 -48.73
C VAL A 12 25.15 -12.75 -48.17
N PHE A 13 25.33 -13.14 -46.90
CA PHE A 13 26.68 -13.42 -46.38
C PHE A 13 26.93 -14.93 -46.17
N ARG A 14 27.54 -15.58 -47.17
CA ARG A 14 28.27 -16.85 -46.97
C ARG A 14 29.51 -16.57 -46.10
N LEU A 15 29.30 -16.47 -44.79
CA LEU A 15 30.37 -16.33 -43.81
C LEU A 15 31.13 -17.66 -43.70
N SER A 16 32.46 -17.59 -43.82
CA SER A 16 33.32 -18.75 -43.53
C SER A 16 33.06 -19.28 -42.12
N LYS A 17 33.32 -20.58 -41.89
CA LYS A 17 33.08 -21.26 -40.59
C LYS A 17 33.69 -20.49 -39.40
N LYS A 18 34.80 -19.79 -39.62
CA LYS A 18 35.49 -18.94 -38.62
C LYS A 18 34.74 -17.62 -38.35
N ASN A 19 34.14 -17.00 -39.37
CA ASN A 19 33.34 -15.78 -39.21
C ASN A 19 31.96 -16.05 -38.60
N LYS A 20 31.38 -17.24 -38.81
CA LYS A 20 30.17 -17.67 -38.07
C LYS A 20 30.42 -17.76 -36.57
N LYS A 21 31.57 -18.33 -36.15
CA LYS A 21 31.95 -18.37 -34.73
C LYS A 21 32.14 -16.96 -34.14
N LEU A 22 32.71 -16.03 -34.92
CA LEU A 22 32.86 -14.64 -34.48
C LEU A 22 31.52 -13.92 -34.35
N CYS A 23 30.59 -14.08 -35.30
CA CYS A 23 29.24 -13.52 -35.20
C CYS A 23 28.46 -14.10 -34.01
N ILE A 24 28.56 -15.41 -33.76
CA ILE A 24 27.92 -16.04 -32.60
C ILE A 24 28.55 -15.53 -31.31
N ALA A 25 29.87 -15.40 -31.23
CA ALA A 25 30.55 -14.83 -30.07
C ALA A 25 30.15 -13.35 -29.84
N SER A 26 30.03 -12.55 -30.91
CA SER A 26 29.53 -11.18 -30.82
C SER A 26 28.07 -11.12 -30.41
N LEU A 27 27.21 -12.05 -30.85
CA LEU A 27 25.82 -12.14 -30.42
C LEU A 27 25.69 -12.57 -28.96
N VAL A 28 26.56 -13.46 -28.48
CA VAL A 28 26.63 -13.88 -27.08
C VAL A 28 27.18 -12.74 -26.21
N ILE A 29 28.18 -12.00 -26.67
CA ILE A 29 28.68 -10.80 -25.98
C ILE A 29 27.62 -9.71 -25.97
N PHE A 30 26.87 -9.53 -27.06
CA PHE A 30 25.77 -8.55 -27.15
C PHE A 30 24.59 -8.98 -26.27
N SER A 31 24.25 -10.27 -26.19
CA SER A 31 23.23 -10.75 -25.25
C SER A 31 23.71 -10.62 -23.81
N LEU A 32 24.99 -10.90 -23.53
CA LEU A 32 25.62 -10.69 -22.22
C LEU A 32 25.58 -9.21 -21.83
N ILE A 33 25.88 -8.29 -22.75
CA ILE A 33 25.83 -6.83 -22.56
C ILE A 33 24.40 -6.31 -22.41
N ILE A 34 23.39 -6.92 -23.06
CA ILE A 34 21.98 -6.59 -22.84
C ILE A 34 21.48 -7.12 -21.49
N THR A 35 21.94 -8.30 -21.07
CA THR A 35 21.64 -8.84 -19.73
C THR A 35 22.47 -8.18 -18.63
N PHE A 36 23.60 -7.54 -18.94
CA PHE A 36 24.50 -6.99 -17.92
C PHE A 36 23.90 -5.80 -17.14
N PRO A 37 23.12 -4.87 -17.74
CA PRO A 37 22.36 -3.87 -17.01
C PRO A 37 21.25 -4.47 -16.14
N GLN A 38 20.62 -5.58 -16.58
CA GLN A 38 19.67 -6.32 -15.74
C GLN A 38 20.40 -7.00 -14.57
N ILE A 39 21.62 -7.50 -14.79
CA ILE A 39 22.48 -8.07 -13.74
C ILE A 39 23.09 -6.98 -12.84
N PHE A 40 23.33 -5.75 -13.33
CA PHE A 40 23.83 -4.63 -12.53
C PHE A 40 22.74 -3.92 -11.74
N GLN A 41 21.49 -3.88 -12.23
CA GLN A 41 20.32 -3.58 -11.38
C GLN A 41 20.02 -4.71 -10.38
N LEU A 42 20.47 -5.93 -10.65
CA LEU A 42 20.46 -7.03 -9.68
C LEU A 42 21.70 -7.08 -8.77
N LYS A 43 22.75 -6.26 -8.98
CA LYS A 43 24.02 -6.33 -8.21
C LYS A 43 24.32 -5.17 -7.26
N THR A 44 23.36 -4.27 -7.03
CA THR A 44 23.33 -3.43 -5.80
C THR A 44 22.26 -3.88 -4.80
N GLY A 45 21.67 -5.07 -5.00
CA GLY A 45 20.62 -5.62 -4.14
C GLY A 45 20.80 -7.06 -3.67
N VAL A 46 21.95 -7.71 -3.89
CA VAL A 46 22.27 -8.98 -3.22
C VAL A 46 23.04 -8.67 -1.95
N TYR A 47 22.31 -8.19 -0.93
CA TYR A 47 22.77 -8.45 0.42
C TYR A 47 22.69 -9.96 0.63
N LYS A 48 23.84 -10.54 0.95
CA LYS A 48 23.92 -11.85 1.59
C LYS A 48 22.93 -11.83 2.75
N ASP A 49 21.85 -12.57 2.60
CA ASP A 49 20.91 -12.93 3.65
C ASP A 49 21.62 -13.96 4.56
N ILE A 50 22.69 -13.52 5.24
CA ILE A 50 23.45 -14.28 6.23
C ILE A 50 23.94 -13.30 7.29
N THR A 51 23.02 -12.90 8.15
CA THR A 51 23.17 -13.18 9.57
C THR A 51 21.79 -13.52 10.09
N ARG A 52 21.63 -14.79 10.51
CA ARG A 52 20.66 -15.15 11.55
C ARG A 52 20.75 -14.08 12.62
N ASP A 53 19.78 -13.19 12.67
CA ASP A 53 19.62 -12.31 13.79
C ASP A 53 19.16 -13.18 14.96
N LYS A 54 20.14 -13.69 15.70
CA LYS A 54 19.94 -14.54 16.90
C LYS A 54 19.46 -13.71 18.10
N SER A 55 19.19 -12.42 17.94
CA SER A 55 18.82 -11.52 19.04
C SER A 55 17.31 -11.25 19.17
N HIS A 56 16.50 -11.71 18.22
CA HIS A 56 15.04 -11.66 18.36
C HIS A 56 14.50 -13.07 18.58
N PRO A 57 13.65 -13.31 19.61
CA PRO A 57 13.05 -14.62 19.81
C PRO A 57 12.32 -14.98 18.52
N ASN A 58 12.81 -16.02 17.83
CA ASN A 58 12.03 -16.69 16.82
C ASN A 58 10.78 -17.19 17.55
N PHE A 59 9.66 -16.48 17.38
CA PHE A 59 8.37 -17.08 17.60
C PHE A 59 8.25 -18.17 16.54
N GLU A 60 8.71 -19.37 16.85
CA GLU A 60 8.33 -20.54 16.08
C GLU A 60 6.81 -20.65 16.23
N TYR A 61 6.09 -20.11 15.24
CA TYR A 61 4.70 -20.45 15.02
C TYR A 61 4.69 -21.93 14.72
N GLN A 62 4.47 -22.73 15.75
CA GLN A 62 4.29 -24.15 15.58
C GLN A 62 2.90 -24.32 14.97
N PRO A 63 2.76 -24.76 13.70
CA PRO A 63 1.48 -25.30 13.29
C PRO A 63 1.15 -26.39 14.30
N ILE A 64 0.10 -26.16 15.08
CA ILE A 64 -0.38 -27.19 15.99
C ILE A 64 -0.81 -28.36 15.12
N THR A 65 -0.39 -29.53 15.61
CA THR A 65 -0.56 -30.91 15.16
C THR A 65 -1.68 -31.20 14.15
N SER A 66 -1.52 -32.28 13.40
CA SER A 66 -2.44 -32.80 12.36
C SER A 66 -3.91 -33.02 12.75
N ASP A 67 -4.28 -32.82 14.01
CA ASP A 67 -5.47 -33.39 14.65
C ASP A 67 -6.59 -32.35 14.84
N TYR A 68 -6.75 -31.45 13.88
CA TYR A 68 -7.87 -30.53 13.89
C TYR A 68 -9.19 -31.27 13.68
N LEU A 69 -10.21 -30.93 14.46
CA LEU A 69 -11.59 -31.26 14.14
C LEU A 69 -12.06 -30.36 12.99
N ASP A 70 -12.30 -30.95 11.82
CA ASP A 70 -12.88 -30.22 10.68
C ASP A 70 -14.36 -29.92 11.00
N VAL A 71 -14.72 -28.62 11.05
CA VAL A 71 -16.08 -28.17 11.37
C VAL A 71 -16.59 -27.19 10.33
N ASN A 72 -17.92 -27.09 10.23
CA ASN A 72 -18.58 -26.03 9.48
C ASN A 72 -18.38 -24.67 10.16
N ARG A 73 -18.86 -23.61 9.50
CA ARG A 73 -18.85 -22.25 10.05
C ARG A 73 -19.46 -22.22 11.46
N ILE A 74 -18.84 -21.43 12.34
CA ILE A 74 -19.32 -21.23 13.72
C ILE A 74 -20.02 -19.87 13.79
N LEU A 75 -21.28 -19.87 14.21
CA LEU A 75 -22.13 -18.67 14.28
C LEU A 75 -22.75 -18.58 15.68
N ILE A 76 -22.18 -17.71 16.51
CA ILE A 76 -22.67 -17.40 17.85
C ILE A 76 -23.29 -15.99 17.80
N ASN A 77 -24.61 -15.90 17.70
CA ASN A 77 -25.34 -14.63 17.61
C ASN A 77 -25.87 -14.16 18.97
N ASN A 78 -25.94 -15.06 19.95
CA ASN A 78 -26.45 -14.81 21.30
C ASN A 78 -25.88 -15.87 22.28
N GLY A 79 -26.34 -15.84 23.53
CA GLY A 79 -25.88 -16.77 24.57
C GLY A 79 -26.31 -18.23 24.36
N ASP A 80 -27.44 -18.49 23.72
CA ASP A 80 -27.96 -19.84 23.53
C ASP A 80 -27.21 -20.60 22.42
N ASP A 81 -26.59 -19.84 21.49
CA ASP A 81 -25.85 -20.40 20.36
C ASP A 81 -24.59 -21.19 20.78
N TRP A 82 -24.05 -20.93 21.98
CA TRP A 82 -22.87 -21.65 22.49
C TRP A 82 -23.14 -23.16 22.65
N GLY A 83 -24.37 -23.55 23.03
CA GLY A 83 -24.76 -24.95 23.20
C GLY A 83 -25.04 -25.71 21.89
N LYS A 84 -24.92 -25.07 20.72
CA LYS A 84 -25.14 -25.71 19.41
C LYS A 84 -23.96 -26.56 18.93
N TYR A 85 -22.81 -26.44 19.60
CA TYR A 85 -21.55 -27.02 19.16
C TYR A 85 -20.96 -27.87 20.28
N ASP A 86 -21.03 -29.19 20.14
CA ASP A 86 -20.63 -30.14 21.19
C ASP A 86 -19.15 -30.08 21.56
N PHE A 87 -18.30 -29.50 20.70
CA PHE A 87 -16.88 -29.29 20.96
C PHE A 87 -16.56 -28.01 21.73
N ILE A 88 -17.56 -27.14 21.95
CA ILE A 88 -17.42 -25.96 22.80
C ILE A 88 -17.65 -26.39 24.24
N ILE A 89 -16.71 -26.05 25.11
CA ILE A 89 -16.77 -26.31 26.54
C ILE A 89 -16.82 -24.98 27.31
N GLY A 90 -17.22 -25.03 28.59
CA GLY A 90 -17.33 -23.87 29.47
C GLY A 90 -18.76 -23.34 29.59
N ASP A 91 -18.96 -22.30 30.41
CA ASP A 91 -20.26 -21.67 30.65
C ASP A 91 -20.27 -20.15 30.35
N GLY A 92 -19.12 -19.59 29.97
CA GLY A 92 -18.98 -18.19 29.58
C GLY A 92 -18.79 -17.22 30.75
N SER A 93 -18.67 -17.72 31.98
CA SER A 93 -18.24 -16.95 33.15
C SER A 93 -16.76 -16.56 33.06
N SER A 94 -16.28 -15.70 33.97
CA SER A 94 -14.85 -15.35 34.06
C SER A 94 -13.99 -16.51 34.54
N GLU A 95 -14.55 -17.39 35.37
CA GLU A 95 -13.83 -18.56 35.91
C GLU A 95 -13.84 -19.74 34.93
N ASN A 96 -14.87 -19.82 34.08
CA ASN A 96 -15.07 -20.91 33.12
C ASN A 96 -15.52 -20.37 31.75
N PRO A 97 -14.65 -19.63 31.04
CA PRO A 97 -15.00 -19.04 29.74
C PRO A 97 -15.34 -20.11 28.71
N TYR A 98 -16.13 -19.77 27.70
CA TYR A 98 -16.34 -20.68 26.58
C TYR A 98 -15.04 -20.92 25.81
N ILE A 99 -14.72 -22.16 25.45
CA ILE A 99 -13.48 -22.51 24.75
C ILE A 99 -13.81 -23.13 23.39
N ILE A 100 -13.31 -22.51 22.32
CA ILE A 100 -13.24 -23.09 20.97
C ILE A 100 -11.78 -23.42 20.71
N GLN A 101 -11.44 -24.69 20.53
CA GLN A 101 -10.05 -25.13 20.36
C GLN A 101 -9.87 -26.27 19.35
N ASN A 102 -8.70 -26.33 18.73
CA ASN A 102 -8.30 -27.42 17.82
C ASN A 102 -9.31 -27.68 16.69
N VAL A 103 -9.97 -26.62 16.19
CA VAL A 103 -10.88 -26.72 15.05
C VAL A 103 -10.29 -26.15 13.77
N ARG A 104 -10.65 -26.77 12.66
CA ARG A 104 -10.35 -26.26 11.32
C ARG A 104 -11.64 -25.91 10.59
N ILE A 105 -11.69 -24.69 10.06
CA ILE A 105 -12.82 -24.16 9.30
C ILE A 105 -12.32 -23.77 7.91
N ARG A 106 -12.89 -24.40 6.87
CA ARG A 106 -12.54 -24.13 5.47
C ARG A 106 -13.70 -23.49 4.72
N GLY A 107 -13.44 -22.34 4.10
CA GLY A 107 -14.37 -21.68 3.20
C GLY A 107 -14.10 -22.01 1.74
N ASN A 108 -14.85 -21.37 0.86
CA ASN A 108 -14.81 -21.54 -0.59
C ASN A 108 -14.32 -20.28 -1.30
N GLY A 109 -13.36 -19.59 -0.68
CA GLY A 109 -12.75 -18.35 -1.14
C GLY A 109 -13.53 -17.10 -0.70
N VAL A 110 -12.84 -15.98 -0.78
CA VAL A 110 -13.39 -14.64 -0.50
C VAL A 110 -14.61 -14.37 -1.38
N LYS A 111 -15.75 -14.11 -0.74
CA LYS A 111 -17.00 -13.75 -1.39
C LYS A 111 -17.17 -12.24 -1.41
N VAL A 112 -17.72 -11.77 -2.51
CA VAL A 112 -17.99 -10.37 -2.75
C VAL A 112 -19.47 -10.15 -2.99
N ASN A 113 -20.02 -9.06 -2.46
CA ASN A 113 -21.35 -8.57 -2.81
C ASN A 113 -21.15 -7.53 -3.92
N LYS A 114 -21.99 -7.57 -4.96
CA LYS A 114 -22.00 -6.57 -6.02
C LYS A 114 -23.04 -5.50 -5.72
N GLU A 115 -22.64 -4.24 -5.63
CA GLU A 115 -23.58 -3.11 -5.70
C GLU A 115 -23.01 -2.07 -6.68
N VAL A 116 -23.87 -1.54 -7.56
CA VAL A 116 -23.61 -0.36 -8.42
C VAL A 116 -22.16 -0.32 -8.98
N ASP A 117 -21.77 -1.38 -9.68
CA ASP A 117 -20.46 -1.58 -10.34
C ASP A 117 -19.24 -1.92 -9.46
N ASN A 118 -19.39 -2.04 -8.14
CA ASN A 118 -18.31 -2.39 -7.23
C ASN A 118 -18.48 -3.74 -6.53
N ASN A 119 -17.34 -4.39 -6.26
CA ASN A 119 -17.27 -5.59 -5.43
C ASN A 119 -16.93 -5.17 -4.00
N TYR A 120 -17.81 -5.51 -3.06
CA TYR A 120 -17.55 -5.34 -1.63
C TYR A 120 -17.28 -6.66 -0.98
N LEU A 121 -16.45 -6.66 0.06
CA LEU A 121 -16.27 -7.84 0.87
C LEU A 121 -17.60 -8.25 1.51
N ASN A 122 -18.01 -9.50 1.34
CA ASN A 122 -19.19 -10.01 2.02
C ASN A 122 -18.86 -10.35 3.48
N TYR A 123 -19.02 -9.40 4.39
CA TYR A 123 -18.76 -9.57 5.83
C TYR A 123 -19.68 -10.60 6.53
N SER A 124 -20.75 -11.07 5.88
CA SER A 124 -21.57 -12.17 6.41
C SER A 124 -20.99 -13.55 6.12
N TYR A 125 -20.04 -13.66 5.17
CA TYR A 125 -19.35 -14.91 4.84
C TYR A 125 -18.10 -15.09 5.71
N THR A 126 -18.35 -15.41 6.97
CA THR A 126 -17.34 -15.48 8.03
C THR A 126 -17.05 -16.92 8.45
N GLY A 127 -15.79 -17.27 8.68
CA GLY A 127 -15.42 -18.57 9.25
C GLY A 127 -16.00 -18.77 10.65
N MET A 128 -15.80 -17.76 11.51
CA MET A 128 -16.33 -17.70 12.86
C MET A 128 -16.94 -16.33 13.15
N HIS A 129 -18.23 -16.27 13.44
CA HIS A 129 -18.90 -15.05 13.89
C HIS A 129 -19.25 -15.18 15.38
N ILE A 130 -18.75 -14.28 16.21
CA ILE A 130 -19.04 -14.24 17.64
C ILE A 130 -19.64 -12.86 17.97
N ALA A 131 -20.95 -12.82 18.07
CA ALA A 131 -21.76 -11.73 18.59
C ALA A 131 -22.26 -12.09 19.99
N SER A 132 -21.35 -12.14 20.96
CA SER A 132 -21.69 -12.55 22.32
C SER A 132 -21.04 -11.66 23.35
N ASN A 133 -21.79 -11.43 24.42
CA ASN A 133 -21.27 -10.83 25.63
C ASN A 133 -20.70 -11.90 26.57
N ALA A 134 -20.41 -13.15 26.18
CA ALA A 134 -19.76 -14.10 27.09
C ALA A 134 -18.23 -13.88 27.15
N ASN A 135 -17.56 -14.38 28.20
CA ASN A 135 -16.11 -14.57 28.16
C ASN A 135 -15.82 -15.81 27.32
N TYR A 136 -14.82 -15.73 26.45
CA TYR A 136 -14.45 -16.86 25.61
C TYR A 136 -12.98 -16.83 25.23
N THR A 137 -12.46 -18.01 24.88
CA THR A 137 -11.14 -18.21 24.30
C THR A 137 -11.27 -19.00 23.00
N VAL A 138 -10.83 -18.42 21.91
CA VAL A 138 -10.56 -19.13 20.65
C VAL A 138 -9.07 -19.42 20.60
N ARG A 139 -8.68 -20.69 20.55
CA ARG A 139 -7.27 -21.05 20.50
C ARG A 139 -6.95 -22.17 19.54
N ASP A 140 -5.74 -22.19 19.01
CA ASP A 140 -5.21 -23.34 18.28
C ASP A 140 -6.13 -23.74 17.12
N CYS A 141 -6.63 -22.74 16.37
CA CYS A 141 -7.60 -22.92 15.29
C CYS A 141 -6.95 -22.61 13.93
N LEU A 142 -7.46 -23.25 12.87
CA LEU A 142 -7.09 -22.93 11.49
C LEU A 142 -8.33 -22.49 10.69
N ILE A 143 -8.33 -21.26 10.20
CA ILE A 143 -9.43 -20.68 9.43
C ILE A 143 -8.92 -20.24 8.06
N THR A 144 -9.54 -20.71 6.99
CA THR A 144 -9.04 -20.40 5.63
C THR A 144 -10.16 -20.10 4.64
N ASP A 145 -9.86 -19.25 3.66
CA ASP A 145 -10.69 -19.03 2.46
C ASP A 145 -12.11 -18.48 2.74
N PHE A 146 -12.24 -17.54 3.68
CA PHE A 146 -13.48 -16.80 3.97
C PHE A 146 -13.38 -15.32 3.58
N SER A 147 -14.52 -14.63 3.51
CA SER A 147 -14.47 -13.17 3.41
C SER A 147 -13.91 -12.57 4.69
N VAL A 148 -14.34 -13.07 5.84
CA VAL A 148 -13.79 -12.70 7.15
C VAL A 148 -13.41 -13.98 7.89
N GLY A 149 -12.19 -14.07 8.43
CA GLY A 149 -11.78 -15.21 9.24
C GLY A 149 -12.59 -15.30 10.52
N ILE A 150 -12.42 -14.30 11.39
CA ILE A 150 -13.18 -14.14 12.64
C ILE A 150 -13.83 -12.75 12.65
N ALA A 151 -15.15 -12.71 12.82
CA ALA A 151 -15.90 -11.48 13.02
C ALA A 151 -16.38 -11.38 14.48
N LEU A 152 -16.03 -10.28 15.12
CA LEU A 152 -16.26 -10.00 16.53
C LEU A 152 -17.29 -8.89 16.68
N SER A 153 -18.26 -9.12 17.56
CA SER A 153 -19.27 -8.13 17.94
C SER A 153 -19.66 -8.34 19.40
N GLY A 154 -19.75 -7.26 20.17
CA GLY A 154 -20.02 -7.33 21.60
C GLY A 154 -20.25 -5.95 22.21
N GLY A 155 -21.23 -5.85 23.11
CA GLY A 155 -21.71 -4.57 23.64
C GLY A 155 -21.19 -4.20 25.03
N SER A 156 -20.40 -5.07 25.70
CA SER A 156 -20.03 -4.86 27.12
C SER A 156 -18.52 -4.68 27.34
N SER A 157 -18.17 -3.80 28.28
CA SER A 157 -16.83 -3.22 28.49
C SER A 157 -15.92 -3.91 29.50
N LYS A 158 -16.23 -5.12 29.97
CA LYS A 158 -15.51 -5.77 31.09
C LYS A 158 -15.24 -7.27 30.88
N LYS A 159 -14.86 -7.70 29.68
CA LYS A 159 -14.74 -9.13 29.37
C LYS A 159 -13.41 -9.47 28.74
N ASP A 160 -12.83 -10.58 29.20
CA ASP A 160 -11.53 -11.09 28.77
C ASP A 160 -11.75 -12.04 27.60
N GLN A 161 -11.89 -11.47 26.41
CA GLN A 161 -12.11 -12.22 25.17
C GLN A 161 -10.77 -12.49 24.50
N CYS A 162 -10.40 -13.76 24.37
CA CYS A 162 -9.07 -14.17 23.95
C CYS A 162 -9.10 -14.87 22.57
N ILE A 163 -8.15 -14.51 21.70
CA ILE A 163 -7.87 -15.18 20.44
C ILE A 163 -6.37 -15.48 20.42
N ILE A 164 -6.01 -16.76 20.55
CA ILE A 164 -4.63 -17.17 20.85
C ILE A 164 -4.18 -18.21 19.84
N ASN A 165 -3.03 -18.01 19.22
CA ASN A 165 -2.42 -19.03 18.36
C ASN A 165 -3.36 -19.54 17.25
N VAL A 166 -4.09 -18.62 16.64
CA VAL A 166 -4.96 -18.91 15.49
C VAL A 166 -4.22 -18.62 14.20
N ILE A 167 -4.34 -19.53 13.24
CA ILE A 167 -3.85 -19.36 11.87
C ILE A 167 -5.03 -18.95 10.98
N ILE A 168 -4.92 -17.81 10.31
CA ILE A 168 -5.91 -17.33 9.34
C ILE A 168 -5.22 -17.06 8.01
N ASP A 169 -5.66 -17.72 6.94
CA ASP A 169 -5.00 -17.59 5.62
C ASP A 169 -5.99 -17.43 4.47
N ARG A 170 -5.63 -16.60 3.48
CA ARG A 170 -6.40 -16.33 2.24
C ARG A 170 -7.82 -15.82 2.47
N CYS A 171 -8.06 -15.16 3.61
CA CYS A 171 -9.33 -14.49 3.88
C CYS A 171 -9.38 -13.10 3.23
N GLY A 172 -10.52 -12.40 3.25
CA GLY A 172 -10.57 -10.98 2.88
C GLY A 172 -10.07 -10.10 4.03
N VAL A 173 -10.58 -10.34 5.22
CA VAL A 173 -10.09 -9.82 6.50
C VAL A 173 -9.78 -10.99 7.42
N GLY A 174 -8.66 -10.93 8.15
CA GLY A 174 -8.31 -11.98 9.10
C GLY A 174 -9.20 -11.96 10.33
N ILE A 175 -9.05 -10.93 11.15
CA ILE A 175 -9.89 -10.65 12.32
C ILE A 175 -10.55 -9.29 12.15
N TYR A 176 -11.85 -9.21 12.37
CA TYR A 176 -12.65 -8.00 12.21
C TYR A 176 -13.48 -7.72 13.46
N SER A 177 -13.57 -6.47 13.90
CA SER A 177 -14.62 -6.00 14.81
C SER A 177 -15.34 -4.76 14.28
N ASN A 178 -16.60 -4.56 14.69
CA ASN A 178 -17.37 -3.39 14.28
C ASN A 178 -16.96 -2.12 15.06
N LYS A 179 -17.11 -0.93 14.45
CA LYS A 179 -16.77 0.44 14.92
C LYS A 179 -17.28 0.81 16.33
N TYR A 180 -18.24 0.07 16.87
CA TYR A 180 -18.89 0.31 18.15
C TYR A 180 -18.76 -0.85 19.14
N THR A 181 -17.76 -1.69 18.97
CA THR A 181 -17.51 -2.78 19.90
C THR A 181 -16.89 -2.20 21.18
N PHE A 182 -17.57 -2.34 22.31
CA PHE A 182 -17.10 -1.84 23.61
C PHE A 182 -16.26 -2.87 24.37
N SER A 183 -16.08 -4.07 23.82
CA SER A 183 -15.38 -5.19 24.45
C SER A 183 -13.87 -5.12 24.27
N SER A 184 -13.13 -5.65 25.24
CA SER A 184 -11.69 -5.84 25.20
C SER A 184 -11.34 -7.17 24.55
N PHE A 185 -10.41 -7.16 23.61
CA PHE A 185 -9.90 -8.36 22.96
C PHE A 185 -8.41 -8.52 23.20
N ASN A 186 -8.00 -9.71 23.63
CA ASN A 186 -6.61 -10.12 23.67
C ASN A 186 -6.32 -11.05 22.49
N ILE A 187 -5.66 -10.51 21.46
CA ILE A 187 -5.26 -11.24 20.26
C ILE A 187 -3.77 -11.51 20.37
N SER A 188 -3.39 -12.77 20.57
CA SER A 188 -1.99 -13.13 20.79
C SER A 188 -1.52 -14.29 19.92
N ARG A 189 -0.24 -14.26 19.53
CA ARG A 189 0.43 -15.38 18.84
C ARG A 189 -0.28 -15.87 17.57
N CYS A 190 -1.07 -15.02 16.91
CA CYS A 190 -1.78 -15.41 15.69
C CYS A 190 -0.87 -15.25 14.45
N LEU A 191 -1.07 -16.12 13.47
CA LEU A 191 -0.48 -15.99 12.13
C LEU A 191 -1.59 -15.64 11.15
N ILE A 192 -1.53 -14.45 10.55
CA ILE A 192 -2.52 -14.00 9.56
C ILE A 192 -1.81 -13.73 8.25
N SER A 193 -2.26 -14.34 7.16
CA SER A 193 -1.59 -14.20 5.88
C SER A 193 -2.48 -14.12 4.66
N ASN A 194 -1.93 -13.45 3.64
CA ASN A 194 -2.50 -13.38 2.30
C ASN A 194 -3.95 -12.88 2.29
N CYS A 195 -4.27 -11.91 3.16
CA CYS A 195 -5.60 -11.34 3.17
C CYS A 195 -5.85 -10.60 1.85
N LYS A 196 -6.86 -11.04 1.10
CA LYS A 196 -7.13 -10.58 -0.26
C LYS A 196 -7.86 -9.26 -0.24
N ARG A 197 -7.26 -8.29 -0.92
CA ARG A 197 -7.96 -7.06 -1.28
C ARG A 197 -9.14 -7.38 -2.20
N VAL A 198 -10.28 -6.78 -1.91
CA VAL A 198 -11.52 -6.92 -2.70
C VAL A 198 -11.87 -5.66 -3.48
N SER A 199 -11.38 -4.50 -3.02
CA SER A 199 -11.58 -3.21 -3.69
C SER A 199 -10.39 -2.28 -3.50
N VAL A 200 -10.20 -1.39 -4.46
CA VAL A 200 -9.15 -0.38 -4.64
C VAL A 200 -9.15 0.70 -3.55
N ILE A 201 -10.25 0.79 -2.80
CA ILE A 201 -10.54 1.96 -1.97
C ILE A 201 -9.52 2.09 -0.85
N CYS A 202 -9.03 3.32 -0.69
CA CYS A 202 -8.18 3.75 0.43
C CYS A 202 -8.83 3.36 1.77
N PRO A 203 -8.04 3.14 2.85
CA PRO A 203 -8.61 2.81 4.15
C PRO A 203 -9.70 3.83 4.51
N PRO A 204 -10.81 3.35 5.10
CA PRO A 204 -11.96 4.19 5.41
C PRO A 204 -11.48 5.42 6.18
N SER A 205 -11.70 6.62 5.64
CA SER A 205 -11.69 7.79 6.49
C SER A 205 -12.90 7.68 7.40
N ILE A 206 -12.68 7.85 8.70
CA ILE A 206 -13.67 7.83 9.79
C ILE A 206 -14.87 8.74 9.51
N TYR A 207 -14.57 9.77 8.74
CA TYR A 207 -15.49 10.79 8.30
C TYR A 207 -16.58 10.20 7.41
N SER A 208 -16.32 9.20 6.53
CA SER A 208 -17.43 8.52 5.84
C SER A 208 -18.41 8.01 6.90
N THR A 209 -19.60 8.59 6.84
CA THR A 209 -20.58 8.73 7.92
C THR A 209 -20.75 7.49 8.79
N ILE A 210 -21.19 7.71 10.04
CA ILE A 210 -21.69 6.80 11.10
C ILE A 210 -22.40 5.48 10.67
N TYR A 211 -22.66 5.27 9.38
CA TYR A 211 -23.34 4.15 8.75
C TYR A 211 -22.60 3.47 7.58
N SER A 212 -21.39 3.89 7.19
CA SER A 212 -20.64 3.19 6.13
C SER A 212 -20.07 1.89 6.70
N LYS A 213 -20.71 0.78 6.33
CA LYS A 213 -20.15 -0.56 6.51
C LYS A 213 -18.71 -0.52 6.00
N THR A 214 -17.74 -0.99 6.76
CA THR A 214 -16.45 -1.34 6.20
C THR A 214 -16.74 -2.34 5.08
N LYS A 215 -16.40 -1.97 3.83
CA LYS A 215 -16.77 -2.76 2.64
C LYS A 215 -15.55 -3.50 2.05
N TYR A 216 -14.43 -3.51 2.77
CA TYR A 216 -13.11 -3.69 2.17
C TYR A 216 -12.42 -4.98 2.65
N GLY A 217 -11.61 -5.56 1.78
CA GLY A 217 -10.70 -6.66 2.12
C GLY A 217 -9.25 -6.21 2.06
N GLY A 218 -8.32 -7.09 2.40
CA GLY A 218 -6.89 -6.82 2.40
C GLY A 218 -6.31 -6.58 3.79
N TYR A 219 -7.08 -6.80 4.86
CA TYR A 219 -6.67 -6.50 6.23
C TYR A 219 -6.28 -7.75 7.01
N GLY A 220 -5.16 -7.71 7.72
CA GLY A 220 -4.81 -8.75 8.68
C GLY A 220 -5.76 -8.70 9.88
N ILE A 221 -5.66 -7.64 10.66
CA ILE A 221 -6.54 -7.34 11.79
C ILE A 221 -7.15 -5.96 11.56
N GLU A 222 -8.47 -5.89 11.59
CA GLU A 222 -9.26 -4.66 11.62
C GLU A 222 -10.02 -4.62 12.95
N LEU A 223 -9.48 -3.88 13.93
CA LEU A 223 -9.99 -3.85 15.29
C LEU A 223 -10.47 -2.46 15.67
N TRP A 224 -11.79 -2.32 15.80
CA TRP A 224 -12.43 -1.11 16.28
C TRP A 224 -13.02 -1.33 17.69
N SER A 225 -12.15 -1.37 18.70
CA SER A 225 -12.51 -1.67 20.08
C SER A 225 -12.38 -0.45 20.97
N ARG A 226 -13.46 -0.04 21.66
CA ARG A 226 -13.39 0.96 22.74
C ARG A 226 -12.93 0.39 24.09
N GLY A 227 -12.86 -0.93 24.22
CA GLY A 227 -12.25 -1.59 25.38
C GLY A 227 -10.73 -1.60 25.27
N ASN A 228 -10.04 -1.70 26.40
CA ASN A 228 -8.58 -1.87 26.45
C ASN A 228 -8.22 -3.22 25.83
N SER A 229 -7.86 -3.22 24.55
CA SER A 229 -7.48 -4.43 23.82
C SER A 229 -5.97 -4.56 23.74
N THR A 230 -5.49 -5.78 23.52
CA THR A 230 -4.08 -6.06 23.28
C THR A 230 -3.95 -6.90 22.03
N ILE A 231 -3.05 -6.50 21.13
CA ILE A 231 -2.58 -7.32 20.02
C ILE A 231 -1.10 -7.57 20.25
N GLU A 232 -0.74 -8.81 20.54
CA GLU A 232 0.65 -9.14 20.85
C GLU A 232 1.21 -10.36 20.12
N LYS A 233 2.51 -10.31 19.81
CA LYS A 233 3.27 -11.44 19.25
C LYS A 233 2.59 -12.06 18.03
N CYS A 234 1.85 -11.27 17.25
CA CYS A 234 1.21 -11.72 16.02
C CYS A 234 2.14 -11.53 14.83
N GLN A 235 2.06 -12.44 13.86
CA GLN A 235 2.76 -12.32 12.59
C GLN A 235 1.74 -12.14 11.49
N ILE A 236 1.86 -11.03 10.77
CA ILE A 236 0.95 -10.68 9.69
C ILE A 236 1.76 -10.51 8.41
N LYS A 237 1.36 -11.16 7.32
CA LYS A 237 2.14 -11.12 6.08
C LYS A 237 1.29 -11.07 4.81
N GLY A 238 1.74 -10.28 3.85
CA GLY A 238 1.13 -10.21 2.52
C GLY A 238 -0.33 -9.74 2.53
N CYS A 239 -0.66 -8.83 3.46
CA CYS A 239 -1.92 -8.10 3.50
C CYS A 239 -1.69 -6.68 2.96
N SER A 240 -2.72 -6.01 2.43
CA SER A 240 -2.66 -4.58 2.11
C SER A 240 -2.38 -3.73 3.35
N ILE A 241 -3.16 -3.94 4.40
CA ILE A 241 -2.91 -3.39 5.73
C ILE A 241 -2.75 -4.53 6.73
N GLY A 242 -1.66 -4.51 7.50
CA GLY A 242 -1.41 -5.55 8.50
C GLY A 242 -2.36 -5.42 9.68
N ILE A 243 -2.27 -4.28 10.37
CA ILE A 243 -3.14 -3.94 11.51
C ILE A 243 -3.77 -2.58 11.24
N LEU A 244 -5.10 -2.53 11.27
CA LEU A 244 -5.91 -1.33 11.29
C LEU A 244 -6.63 -1.27 12.63
N THR A 245 -6.35 -0.24 13.43
CA THR A 245 -6.96 -0.10 14.76
C THR A 245 -7.31 1.33 15.11
N CYS A 246 -8.32 1.48 15.97
CA CYS A 246 -8.69 2.73 16.61
C CYS A 246 -8.76 2.56 18.14
N TYR A 247 -8.84 3.67 18.89
CA TYR A 247 -8.92 3.71 20.36
C TYR A 247 -7.73 3.02 21.07
N THR A 248 -7.86 2.80 22.38
CA THR A 248 -6.83 2.25 23.27
C THR A 248 -6.52 0.79 22.95
N VAL A 249 -5.41 0.54 22.26
CA VAL A 249 -4.92 -0.82 21.97
C VAL A 249 -3.42 -0.92 22.25
N ASP A 250 -3.06 -1.86 23.11
CA ASP A 250 -1.66 -2.22 23.32
C ASP A 250 -1.17 -3.08 22.15
N LEU A 251 -0.14 -2.62 21.45
CA LEU A 251 0.47 -3.34 20.32
C LEU A 251 1.87 -3.76 20.75
N ILE A 252 2.08 -5.06 20.97
CA ILE A 252 3.30 -5.56 21.61
C ILE A 252 3.96 -6.65 20.77
N SER A 253 5.20 -6.43 20.34
CA SER A 253 6.04 -7.45 19.69
C SER A 253 5.41 -8.09 18.44
N ASN A 254 4.59 -7.36 17.70
CA ASN A 254 4.03 -7.85 16.44
C ASN A 254 5.04 -7.75 15.30
N ARG A 255 4.96 -8.68 14.35
CA ARG A 255 5.83 -8.75 13.16
C ARG A 255 5.01 -8.67 11.89
N LEU A 256 5.17 -7.58 11.15
CA LEU A 256 4.49 -7.35 9.89
C LEU A 256 5.48 -7.54 8.73
N VAL A 257 5.10 -8.28 7.70
CA VAL A 257 5.95 -8.61 6.55
C VAL A 257 5.22 -8.29 5.24
N ASN A 258 5.77 -7.39 4.44
CA ASN A 258 5.15 -6.83 3.24
C ASN A 258 3.77 -6.19 3.52
N CYS A 259 3.59 -5.67 4.73
CA CYS A 259 2.42 -4.94 5.20
C CYS A 259 2.83 -4.09 6.40
N GLY A 260 1.99 -3.18 6.88
CA GLY A 260 2.29 -2.27 7.98
C GLY A 260 1.10 -1.95 8.87
N PHE A 261 1.29 -0.97 9.74
CA PHE A 261 0.25 -0.47 10.63
C PHE A 261 -0.51 0.68 9.98
N TRP A 262 -1.80 0.75 10.29
CA TRP A 262 -2.62 1.93 10.09
C TRP A 262 -3.41 2.22 11.36
N PHE A 263 -3.45 3.49 11.75
CA PHE A 263 -4.16 3.91 12.94
C PHE A 263 -5.22 4.92 12.58
N ASP A 264 -6.27 4.88 13.38
CA ASP A 264 -7.36 5.81 13.32
C ASP A 264 -7.12 6.97 14.29
N PHE A 265 -6.75 8.13 13.75
CA PHE A 265 -6.19 9.22 14.57
C PHE A 265 -7.21 10.22 15.13
N ASN A 266 -8.53 9.99 14.99
CA ASN A 266 -9.53 10.89 15.59
C ASN A 266 -9.59 10.81 17.13
N TYR A 267 -9.05 9.75 17.73
CA TYR A 267 -9.06 9.55 19.17
C TYR A 267 -7.63 9.55 19.67
N TYR A 268 -7.17 10.72 20.12
CA TYR A 268 -5.81 10.94 20.58
C TYR A 268 -5.42 9.97 21.70
N PHE A 269 -4.48 9.09 21.34
CA PHE A 269 -3.45 8.42 22.13
C PHE A 269 -3.83 7.71 23.42
N GLN A 270 -4.04 6.41 23.28
CA GLN A 270 -3.68 5.43 24.31
C GLN A 270 -3.13 4.15 23.64
N TYR A 271 -2.16 4.30 22.72
CA TYR A 271 -1.47 3.14 22.15
C TYR A 271 -0.18 2.89 22.92
N ASN A 272 -0.03 1.69 23.46
CA ASN A 272 1.25 1.22 23.96
C ASN A 272 1.97 0.44 22.85
N LEU A 273 2.97 1.08 22.22
CA LEU A 273 3.69 0.49 21.09
C LEU A 273 5.05 -0.04 21.55
N ILE A 274 5.13 -1.35 21.77
CA ILE A 274 6.34 -1.98 22.31
C ILE A 274 6.88 -2.98 21.29
N ASN A 275 8.13 -2.81 20.84
CA ASN A 275 8.90 -3.80 20.06
C ASN A 275 8.22 -4.32 18.77
N ASN A 276 7.33 -3.54 18.15
CA ASN A 276 6.72 -3.93 16.87
C ASN A 276 7.70 -3.74 15.72
N THR A 277 7.65 -4.64 14.74
CA THR A 277 8.48 -4.58 13.54
C THR A 277 7.66 -4.62 12.26
N VAL A 278 8.13 -3.88 11.26
CA VAL A 278 7.67 -3.91 9.87
C VAL A 278 8.88 -4.29 9.02
N ASN A 279 8.77 -5.36 8.22
CA ASN A 279 9.86 -5.87 7.38
C ASN A 279 11.18 -6.11 8.13
N GLY A 280 11.08 -6.55 9.39
CA GLY A 280 12.22 -6.84 10.26
C GLY A 280 12.91 -5.61 10.85
N LYS A 281 12.34 -4.42 10.70
CA LYS A 281 12.83 -3.17 11.30
C LYS A 281 11.78 -2.56 12.23
N PRO A 282 12.17 -1.75 13.23
CA PRO A 282 11.22 -1.15 14.15
C PRO A 282 10.16 -0.29 13.44
N LEU A 283 8.92 -0.34 13.92
CA LEU A 283 7.92 0.70 13.69
C LEU A 283 8.31 1.95 14.48
N ASN A 284 8.15 3.14 13.90
CA ASN A 284 8.28 4.37 14.65
C ASN A 284 7.07 5.30 14.46
N ILE A 285 6.63 5.93 15.54
CA ILE A 285 5.67 7.03 15.52
C ILE A 285 6.35 8.22 16.16
N ILE A 286 6.52 9.29 15.39
CA ILE A 286 7.11 10.53 15.87
C ILE A 286 5.94 11.46 16.19
N TYR A 287 5.83 11.81 17.47
CA TYR A 287 4.74 12.62 17.98
C TYR A 287 5.24 13.95 18.53
N ALA A 288 4.53 15.03 18.20
CA ALA A 288 4.72 16.36 18.81
C ALA A 288 6.18 16.85 18.80
N HIS A 289 6.94 16.47 17.77
CA HIS A 289 8.33 16.86 17.63
C HIS A 289 8.42 18.14 16.80
N ASP A 290 9.24 19.09 17.24
CA ASP A 290 9.54 20.31 16.51
C ASP A 290 10.95 20.25 15.90
N ASN A 291 11.14 20.89 14.75
CA ASN A 291 12.43 21.03 14.05
C ASN A 291 13.16 19.71 13.77
N LEU A 292 12.41 18.67 13.39
CA LEU A 292 13.00 17.37 13.06
C LEU A 292 13.55 17.36 11.63
N PHE A 293 14.81 16.98 11.46
CA PHE A 293 15.41 16.68 10.15
C PHE A 293 15.65 15.18 9.98
N MET A 294 15.20 14.62 8.87
CA MET A 294 15.46 13.23 8.52
C MET A 294 15.78 13.08 7.03
N SER A 295 16.85 12.34 6.76
CA SER A 295 17.26 11.92 5.41
C SER A 295 17.11 10.41 5.25
N ASN A 296 17.46 9.86 4.08
CA ASN A 296 17.39 8.41 3.83
C ASN A 296 18.03 7.57 4.93
N ASN A 297 19.21 7.98 5.43
CA ASN A 297 19.93 7.21 6.45
C ASN A 297 19.10 7.11 7.74
N GLY A 298 18.51 8.23 8.16
CA GLY A 298 17.62 8.27 9.34
C GLY A 298 16.29 7.56 9.12
N PHE A 299 15.77 7.54 7.89
CA PHE A 299 14.52 6.85 7.57
C PHE A 299 14.72 5.33 7.47
N SER A 300 15.82 4.90 6.85
CA SER A 300 16.10 3.50 6.50
C SER A 300 16.25 2.57 7.69
N GLN A 301 16.46 3.08 8.91
CA GLN A 301 16.52 2.25 10.12
C GLN A 301 15.16 1.70 10.53
N TYR A 302 14.07 2.28 10.04
CA TYR A 302 12.70 1.90 10.39
C TYR A 302 12.05 1.08 9.27
N GLY A 303 11.07 0.27 9.65
CA GLY A 303 10.24 -0.48 8.71
C GLY A 303 9.07 0.33 8.16
N GLN A 304 8.57 1.25 8.98
CA GLN A 304 7.53 2.23 8.69
C GLN A 304 7.68 3.38 9.70
N ILE A 305 7.43 4.61 9.24
CA ILE A 305 7.41 5.81 10.09
C ILE A 305 6.09 6.54 9.88
N ILE A 306 5.50 7.01 10.98
CA ILE A 306 4.31 7.85 10.97
C ILE A 306 4.63 9.14 11.74
N PHE A 307 4.35 10.29 11.14
CA PHE A 307 4.55 11.60 11.76
C PHE A 307 3.19 12.16 12.18
N LEU A 308 3.10 12.59 13.44
CA LEU A 308 1.86 13.05 14.03
C LEU A 308 2.10 14.30 14.87
N CYS A 309 1.34 15.37 14.59
CA CYS A 309 1.43 16.65 15.31
C CYS A 309 2.85 17.24 15.35
N CYS A 310 3.69 16.95 14.34
CA CYS A 310 5.05 17.49 14.27
C CYS A 310 5.04 18.88 13.63
N ASP A 311 5.94 19.76 14.08
CA ASP A 311 6.16 21.08 13.48
C ASP A 311 7.56 21.15 12.85
N ASN A 312 7.68 21.94 11.77
CA ASN A 312 8.94 22.20 11.08
C ASN A 312 9.72 20.92 10.66
N LEU A 313 9.00 19.86 10.30
CA LEU A 313 9.57 18.60 9.84
C LEU A 313 10.29 18.79 8.50
N GLN A 314 11.51 18.26 8.35
CA GLN A 314 12.25 18.27 7.09
C GLN A 314 12.61 16.85 6.67
N LEU A 315 12.00 16.36 5.60
CA LEU A 315 12.30 15.05 5.00
C LEU A 315 12.95 15.24 3.63
N ARG A 316 14.17 14.72 3.45
CA ARG A 316 14.90 14.88 2.18
C ARG A 316 15.54 13.59 1.68
N ASN A 317 15.48 13.38 0.36
CA ASN A 317 16.18 12.30 -0.34
C ASN A 317 15.83 10.91 0.22
N VAL A 318 14.55 10.62 0.44
CA VAL A 318 14.08 9.36 1.04
C VAL A 318 13.61 8.40 -0.05
N LEU A 319 14.03 7.13 0.03
CA LEU A 319 13.59 6.06 -0.87
C LEU A 319 12.96 4.90 -0.08
N ILE A 320 11.68 4.63 -0.33
CA ILE A 320 10.92 3.55 0.32
C ILE A 320 10.48 2.54 -0.76
N GLN A 321 11.13 1.38 -0.82
CA GLN A 321 10.83 0.36 -1.85
C GLN A 321 10.20 -0.92 -1.32
N LYS A 322 10.51 -1.27 -0.06
CA LYS A 322 9.92 -2.44 0.56
C LYS A 322 8.46 -2.14 0.86
N SER A 323 7.56 -3.01 0.41
CA SER A 323 6.13 -2.85 0.65
C SER A 323 5.83 -2.80 2.14
N CYS A 324 5.14 -1.75 2.56
CA CYS A 324 4.40 -1.64 3.80
C CYS A 324 2.99 -1.11 3.47
N SER A 325 2.15 -0.90 4.48
CA SER A 325 0.81 -0.37 4.22
C SER A 325 0.90 1.04 3.62
N ILE A 326 1.80 1.87 4.15
CA ILE A 326 1.87 3.29 3.84
C ILE A 326 3.34 3.74 3.81
N GLY A 327 3.73 4.41 2.72
CA GLY A 327 5.07 4.94 2.55
C GLY A 327 5.36 6.08 3.53
N ILE A 328 4.70 7.22 3.34
CA ILE A 328 4.81 8.40 4.22
C ILE A 328 3.41 8.77 4.72
N ALA A 329 3.28 8.94 6.04
CA ALA A 329 2.06 9.44 6.67
C ALA A 329 2.37 10.70 7.49
N LEU A 330 1.72 11.81 7.15
CA LEU A 330 1.75 13.09 7.85
C LEU A 330 0.36 13.39 8.40
N LEU A 331 0.24 13.46 9.71
CA LEU A 331 -1.02 13.67 10.39
C LEU A 331 -0.94 14.92 11.26
N GLN A 332 -1.70 15.95 10.90
CA GLN A 332 -1.78 17.21 11.63
C GLN A 332 -0.40 17.83 11.87
N CYS A 333 0.48 17.72 10.87
CA CYS A 333 1.79 18.33 10.93
C CYS A 333 1.70 19.77 10.42
N ASP A 334 2.45 20.66 11.06
CA ASP A 334 2.56 22.06 10.64
C ASP A 334 3.95 22.29 10.01
N ASN A 335 3.98 23.06 8.92
CA ASN A 335 5.19 23.44 8.18
C ASN A 335 6.11 22.28 7.72
N PRO A 336 5.63 21.07 7.32
CA PRO A 336 6.55 20.04 6.85
C PRO A 336 7.16 20.40 5.49
N SER A 337 8.46 20.23 5.35
CA SER A 337 9.22 20.37 4.10
C SER A 337 9.66 18.99 3.60
N LEU A 338 9.13 18.58 2.45
CA LEU A 338 9.37 17.27 1.83
C LEU A 338 10.10 17.47 0.50
N GLU A 339 11.26 16.85 0.31
CA GLU A 339 12.06 17.03 -0.89
C GLU A 339 12.65 15.72 -1.41
N ASN A 340 12.48 15.43 -2.71
CA ASN A 340 13.09 14.27 -3.38
C ASN A 340 12.75 12.94 -2.68
N ILE A 341 11.46 12.65 -2.51
CA ILE A 341 11.00 11.42 -1.86
C ILE A 341 10.39 10.50 -2.90
N VAL A 342 10.83 9.24 -2.91
CA VAL A 342 10.30 8.20 -3.78
C VAL A 342 9.73 7.07 -2.93
N VAL A 343 8.45 6.77 -3.14
CA VAL A 343 7.77 5.64 -2.51
C VAL A 343 7.30 4.67 -3.59
N GLU A 344 7.61 3.39 -3.41
CA GLU A 344 7.29 2.33 -4.38
C GLU A 344 6.59 1.15 -3.70
N ASN A 345 5.61 0.56 -4.38
CA ASN A 345 4.94 -0.70 -3.99
C ASN A 345 4.21 -0.65 -2.64
N GLN A 346 3.56 0.49 -2.35
CA GLN A 346 2.79 0.71 -1.12
C GLN A 346 1.28 0.58 -1.37
N ASP A 347 0.48 0.32 -0.34
CA ASP A 347 -0.98 0.49 -0.49
C ASP A 347 -1.32 1.97 -0.70
N ILE A 348 -0.71 2.82 0.12
CA ILE A 348 -0.75 4.29 -0.01
C ILE A 348 0.67 4.81 -0.08
N GLY A 349 1.02 5.52 -1.14
CA GLY A 349 2.34 6.14 -1.27
C GLY A 349 2.54 7.26 -0.25
N PHE A 350 1.73 8.31 -0.39
CA PHE A 350 1.73 9.46 0.51
C PHE A 350 0.34 9.65 1.10
N TYR A 351 0.29 9.80 2.42
CA TYR A 351 -0.90 10.14 3.16
C TYR A 351 -0.67 11.43 3.92
N GLU A 352 -1.55 12.41 3.73
CA GLU A 352 -1.55 13.66 4.48
C GLU A 352 -2.95 13.94 5.01
N PHE A 353 -3.07 14.24 6.31
CA PHE A 353 -4.34 14.51 6.97
C PHE A 353 -4.26 15.73 7.86
N SER A 354 -5.04 16.76 7.52
CA SER A 354 -5.15 18.01 8.29
C SER A 354 -3.81 18.67 8.62
N SER A 355 -2.79 18.44 7.79
CA SER A 355 -1.49 19.12 7.87
C SER A 355 -1.54 20.44 7.12
N LYS A 356 -0.80 21.43 7.61
CA LYS A 356 -0.85 22.82 7.12
C LYS A 356 0.53 23.34 6.75
N TYR A 357 0.57 24.30 5.84
CA TYR A 357 1.81 24.95 5.40
C TYR A 357 2.87 23.99 4.84
N SER A 358 2.45 22.80 4.40
CA SER A 358 3.30 21.78 3.80
C SER A 358 3.96 22.30 2.54
N LYS A 359 5.28 22.13 2.43
CA LYS A 359 6.08 22.44 1.25
C LYS A 359 6.67 21.16 0.70
N ALA A 360 6.12 20.66 -0.39
CA ALA A 360 6.61 19.47 -1.04
C ALA A 360 7.24 19.79 -2.39
N ASN A 361 8.35 19.13 -2.70
CA ASN A 361 9.03 19.24 -3.98
C ASN A 361 9.56 17.87 -4.44
N ASN A 362 9.25 17.50 -5.69
CA ASN A 362 9.72 16.27 -6.31
C ASN A 362 9.38 15.01 -5.48
N LEU A 363 8.09 14.77 -5.30
CA LEU A 363 7.58 13.55 -4.68
C LEU A 363 7.12 12.57 -5.75
N VAL A 364 7.53 11.31 -5.64
CA VAL A 364 7.23 10.26 -6.62
C VAL A 364 6.57 9.08 -5.94
N SER A 365 5.36 8.75 -6.37
CA SER A 365 4.63 7.55 -5.95
C SER A 365 4.53 6.57 -7.11
N LYS A 366 5.01 5.34 -6.92
CA LYS A 366 5.13 4.35 -8.01
C LYS A 366 4.62 2.97 -7.64
N ASN A 367 3.84 2.36 -8.54
CA ASN A 367 3.22 1.05 -8.33
C ASN A 367 2.45 0.97 -7.01
N CYS A 368 1.89 2.10 -6.55
CA CYS A 368 1.08 2.15 -5.35
C CYS A 368 -0.38 1.96 -5.73
N ASN A 369 -1.19 1.42 -4.82
CA ASN A 369 -2.63 1.41 -5.09
C ASN A 369 -3.17 2.84 -5.11
N THR A 370 -2.93 3.62 -4.05
CA THR A 370 -3.17 5.06 -4.04
C THR A 370 -1.84 5.82 -4.05
N GLY A 371 -1.69 6.73 -5.01
CA GLY A 371 -0.48 7.54 -5.18
C GLY A 371 -0.31 8.55 -4.05
N PHE A 372 -1.23 9.51 -4.02
CA PHE A 372 -1.35 10.55 -3.01
C PHE A 372 -2.79 10.57 -2.46
N LEU A 373 -2.93 10.40 -1.15
CA LEU A 373 -4.17 10.64 -0.41
C LEU A 373 -4.00 11.89 0.45
N LEU A 374 -4.70 12.96 0.08
CA LEU A 374 -4.65 14.25 0.76
C LEU A 374 -6.01 14.53 1.38
N ILE A 375 -6.08 14.71 2.70
CA ILE A 375 -7.33 14.95 3.44
C ILE A 375 -7.19 16.25 4.21
N HIS A 376 -8.13 17.16 3.98
CA HIS A 376 -8.12 18.49 4.59
C HIS A 376 -6.81 19.28 4.39
N PRO A 377 -6.17 19.28 3.20
CA PRO A 377 -4.97 20.08 2.98
C PRO A 377 -5.30 21.58 3.10
N ASN A 378 -4.45 22.33 3.80
CA ASN A 378 -4.67 23.76 4.04
C ASN A 378 -3.38 24.56 3.92
N GLU A 379 -3.39 25.58 3.06
CA GLU A 379 -2.26 26.48 2.83
C GLU A 379 -0.97 25.75 2.40
N ASN A 380 -1.12 24.66 1.65
CA ASN A 380 -0.03 23.78 1.24
C ASN A 380 0.47 24.10 -0.17
N SER A 381 1.77 23.93 -0.42
CA SER A 381 2.40 24.10 -1.74
C SER A 381 3.12 22.82 -2.14
N TYR A 382 2.59 22.16 -3.16
CA TYR A 382 3.14 20.93 -3.72
C TYR A 382 3.68 21.18 -5.13
N LYS A 383 4.97 20.93 -5.32
CA LYS A 383 5.65 21.04 -6.60
C LYS A 383 6.14 19.69 -7.08
N ASP A 384 6.03 19.45 -8.38
CA ASP A 384 6.49 18.22 -9.04
C ASP A 384 6.00 16.93 -8.35
N LEU A 385 4.67 16.80 -8.20
CA LEU A 385 4.08 15.55 -7.73
C LEU A 385 3.90 14.56 -8.88
N ASN A 386 4.56 13.41 -8.76
CA ASN A 386 4.65 12.42 -9.82
C ASN A 386 4.04 11.08 -9.40
N VAL A 387 3.25 10.51 -10.30
CA VAL A 387 2.55 9.23 -10.12
C VAL A 387 2.88 8.31 -11.28
N ILE A 388 3.27 7.07 -10.99
CA ILE A 388 3.67 6.08 -11.99
C ILE A 388 2.97 4.76 -11.69
N ASN A 389 2.11 4.27 -12.60
CA ASN A 389 1.38 3.02 -12.44
C ASN A 389 0.60 2.91 -11.11
N CYS A 390 -0.03 4.01 -10.69
CA CYS A 390 -0.92 3.99 -9.53
C CYS A 390 -2.37 3.80 -9.98
N GLU A 391 -3.13 2.97 -9.27
CA GLU A 391 -4.53 2.72 -9.60
C GLU A 391 -5.40 3.95 -9.35
N VAL A 392 -5.19 4.60 -8.19
CA VAL A 392 -5.73 5.91 -7.84
C VAL A 392 -4.58 6.91 -7.73
N PRO A 393 -4.30 7.74 -8.75
CA PRO A 393 -3.13 8.61 -8.73
C PRO A 393 -3.20 9.68 -7.63
N PHE A 394 -4.30 10.41 -7.58
CA PHE A 394 -4.59 11.42 -6.57
C PHE A 394 -6.01 11.23 -6.06
N TYR A 395 -6.15 11.19 -4.74
CA TYR A 395 -7.43 11.24 -4.07
C TYR A 395 -7.41 12.33 -3.01
N ILE A 396 -8.28 13.32 -3.16
CA ILE A 396 -8.33 14.49 -2.30
C ILE A 396 -9.68 14.59 -1.60
N LYS A 397 -9.68 14.79 -0.28
CA LYS A 397 -10.88 14.94 0.54
C LYS A 397 -10.94 16.35 1.15
N THR A 398 -12.10 16.98 1.01
CA THR A 398 -12.36 18.37 1.39
C THR A 398 -12.48 18.61 2.89
N PRO A 399 -12.20 19.85 3.37
CA PRO A 399 -11.90 21.06 2.58
C PRO A 399 -10.46 21.13 2.05
N ILE A 400 -10.27 21.76 0.89
CA ILE A 400 -8.95 22.13 0.36
C ILE A 400 -8.93 23.65 0.28
N ILE A 401 -8.06 24.29 1.05
CA ILE A 401 -8.06 25.75 1.17
C ILE A 401 -6.66 26.28 0.87
N ASN A 402 -6.59 27.33 0.05
CA ASN A 402 -5.39 28.10 -0.29
C ASN A 402 -4.17 27.24 -0.66
N SER A 403 -4.40 26.11 -1.31
CA SER A 403 -3.35 25.15 -1.64
C SER A 403 -2.99 25.20 -3.12
N ILE A 404 -1.76 24.82 -3.46
CA ILE A 404 -1.27 24.75 -4.84
C ILE A 404 -0.74 23.35 -5.11
N LEU A 405 -1.26 22.68 -6.13
CA LEU A 405 -0.80 21.37 -6.59
C LEU A 405 -0.22 21.49 -8.00
N GLU A 406 1.08 21.23 -8.16
CA GLU A 406 1.71 21.09 -9.47
C GLU A 406 1.79 19.62 -9.86
N ILE A 407 1.10 19.29 -10.96
CA ILE A 407 0.99 17.93 -11.50
C ILE A 407 1.27 17.90 -13.00
N ARG A 408 1.55 16.71 -13.52
CA ARG A 408 1.69 16.51 -14.96
C ARG A 408 0.36 16.52 -15.69
N SER A 409 0.41 16.97 -16.94
CA SER A 409 -0.69 16.81 -17.90
C SER A 409 -1.15 15.35 -18.01
N GLY A 410 -2.47 15.17 -18.05
CA GLY A 410 -3.11 13.87 -18.18
C GLY A 410 -3.19 13.06 -16.88
N VAL A 411 -2.81 13.60 -15.72
CA VAL A 411 -3.03 12.91 -14.44
C VAL A 411 -4.49 13.06 -14.00
N LYS A 412 -5.11 11.94 -13.62
CA LYS A 412 -6.47 11.90 -13.07
C LYS A 412 -6.45 12.27 -11.59
N ILE A 413 -7.33 13.19 -11.20
CA ILE A 413 -7.58 13.56 -9.81
C ILE A 413 -9.01 13.17 -9.45
N LEU A 414 -9.15 12.46 -8.33
CA LEU A 414 -10.42 12.19 -7.67
C LEU A 414 -10.57 13.13 -6.48
N MET A 415 -11.73 13.78 -6.37
CA MET A 415 -12.05 14.68 -5.26
C MET A 415 -13.37 14.27 -4.63
N ASP A 416 -13.47 14.38 -3.32
CA ASP A 416 -14.64 13.99 -2.54
C ASP A 416 -15.09 15.15 -1.65
N ASP A 417 -16.34 15.56 -1.81
CA ASP A 417 -17.00 16.51 -0.91
C ASP A 417 -17.53 15.75 0.31
N TYR A 418 -16.74 15.79 1.38
CA TYR A 418 -17.10 15.13 2.62
C TYR A 418 -18.41 15.65 3.24
N THR A 419 -18.79 16.89 2.96
CA THR A 419 -20.01 17.48 3.49
C THR A 419 -21.26 17.09 2.73
N LYS A 420 -21.12 16.53 1.52
CA LYS A 420 -22.21 16.22 0.57
C LYS A 420 -23.15 17.40 0.36
N ARG A 421 -22.65 18.63 0.49
CA ARG A 421 -23.48 19.84 0.43
C ARG A 421 -23.71 20.30 -1.00
N TYR A 422 -22.83 19.91 -1.92
CA TYR A 422 -22.77 20.54 -3.23
C TYR A 422 -22.86 19.55 -4.38
N ASP A 423 -23.63 19.94 -5.40
CA ASP A 423 -23.81 19.16 -6.63
C ASP A 423 -22.72 19.44 -7.67
N ASN A 424 -22.04 20.59 -7.58
CA ASN A 424 -21.08 21.04 -8.58
C ASN A 424 -19.89 21.81 -7.96
N ILE A 425 -18.73 21.74 -8.63
CA ILE A 425 -17.58 22.64 -8.44
C ILE A 425 -17.36 23.45 -9.72
N ASP A 426 -16.77 24.64 -9.59
CA ASP A 426 -16.38 25.46 -10.73
C ASP A 426 -14.86 25.36 -10.96
N ILE A 427 -14.48 25.16 -12.22
CA ILE A 427 -13.08 25.11 -12.65
C ILE A 427 -12.86 26.23 -13.65
N THR A 428 -11.95 27.16 -13.31
CA THR A 428 -11.61 28.31 -14.14
C THR A 428 -10.22 28.15 -14.76
N TYR A 429 -10.14 28.27 -16.09
CA TYR A 429 -8.90 28.24 -16.87
C TYR A 429 -8.86 29.41 -17.85
N LYS A 430 -7.81 30.24 -17.78
CA LYS A 430 -7.63 31.43 -18.64
C LYS A 430 -8.90 32.31 -18.75
N GLY A 431 -9.57 32.53 -17.62
CA GLY A 431 -10.79 33.34 -17.53
C GLY A 431 -12.08 32.65 -17.98
N THR A 432 -12.03 31.39 -18.42
CA THR A 432 -13.22 30.59 -18.76
C THR A 432 -13.55 29.64 -17.63
N THR A 433 -14.78 29.70 -17.11
CA THR A 433 -15.26 28.86 -16.01
C THR A 433 -16.17 27.75 -16.54
N SER A 434 -15.99 26.54 -16.04
CA SER A 434 -16.83 25.36 -16.35
C SER A 434 -17.29 24.68 -15.08
N ALA A 435 -18.56 24.30 -15.03
CA ALA A 435 -19.17 23.56 -13.94
C ALA A 435 -18.89 22.06 -14.08
N PHE A 436 -18.48 21.42 -12.99
CA PHE A 436 -18.30 19.96 -12.93
C PHE A 436 -19.21 19.38 -11.87
N SER A 437 -20.14 18.52 -12.31
CA SER A 437 -21.08 17.87 -11.41
C SER A 437 -20.47 16.68 -10.68
N VAL A 438 -20.99 16.43 -9.49
CA VAL A 438 -20.75 15.19 -8.77
C VAL A 438 -21.18 14.01 -9.64
N LYS A 439 -20.39 12.94 -9.60
CA LYS A 439 -20.70 11.65 -10.20
C LYS A 439 -20.21 10.52 -9.31
N TYR A 440 -20.72 9.32 -9.54
CA TYR A 440 -20.20 8.14 -8.89
C TYR A 440 -18.79 7.82 -9.39
N LEU A 441 -17.86 7.63 -8.46
CA LEU A 441 -16.46 7.31 -8.71
C LEU A 441 -16.22 5.83 -8.38
N PRO A 442 -16.20 4.93 -9.36
CA PRO A 442 -16.08 3.50 -9.10
C PRO A 442 -14.78 3.14 -8.37
N GLU A 443 -13.68 3.85 -8.64
CA GLU A 443 -12.36 3.59 -8.03
C GLU A 443 -12.33 3.80 -6.51
N VAL A 444 -13.19 4.70 -6.00
CA VAL A 444 -13.26 5.05 -4.57
C VAL A 444 -14.62 4.76 -3.95
N ASP A 445 -15.55 4.16 -4.71
CA ASP A 445 -16.91 3.79 -4.28
C ASP A 445 -17.68 4.93 -3.60
N HIS A 446 -17.51 6.13 -4.11
CA HIS A 446 -18.21 7.26 -3.54
C HIS A 446 -18.65 8.26 -4.60
N MET A 447 -19.61 9.09 -4.23
CA MET A 447 -19.99 10.24 -5.04
C MET A 447 -18.90 11.29 -4.87
N GLY A 448 -18.41 11.84 -5.97
CA GLY A 448 -17.40 12.89 -5.95
C GLY A 448 -17.14 13.44 -7.34
N TYR A 449 -16.01 14.11 -7.49
CA TYR A 449 -15.58 14.70 -8.74
C TYR A 449 -14.39 13.93 -9.29
N SER A 450 -14.37 13.74 -10.60
CA SER A 450 -13.18 13.22 -11.27
C SER A 450 -12.86 14.08 -12.47
N VAL A 451 -11.66 14.63 -12.43
CA VAL A 451 -11.15 15.60 -13.38
C VAL A 451 -9.78 15.17 -13.86
N GLN A 452 -9.48 15.49 -15.12
CA GLN A 452 -8.19 15.25 -15.74
C GLN A 452 -7.85 16.49 -16.57
N PHE A 453 -6.66 17.04 -16.35
CA PHE A 453 -6.24 18.29 -16.99
C PHE A 453 -5.22 17.99 -18.07
N PHE A 454 -5.52 18.37 -19.30
CA PHE A 454 -4.64 18.12 -20.45
C PHE A 454 -3.91 19.39 -20.93
N ASN A 455 -4.51 20.57 -20.75
CA ASN A 455 -3.87 21.80 -21.16
C ASN A 455 -2.91 22.29 -20.08
N LEU A 456 -1.80 22.86 -20.51
CA LEU A 456 -0.81 23.43 -19.60
C LEU A 456 -1.29 24.76 -19.02
N GLY A 457 -0.91 25.02 -17.78
CA GLY A 457 -1.18 26.28 -17.08
C GLY A 457 -1.90 26.11 -15.75
N LEU A 458 -2.44 27.23 -15.27
CA LEU A 458 -3.07 27.32 -13.95
C LEU A 458 -4.58 27.17 -14.05
N TYR A 459 -5.12 26.27 -13.25
CA TYR A 459 -6.55 26.06 -13.04
C TYR A 459 -6.90 26.51 -11.63
N ASN A 460 -7.95 27.31 -11.50
CA ASN A 460 -8.53 27.63 -10.20
C ASN A 460 -9.76 26.75 -9.97
N ILE A 461 -9.82 26.05 -8.85
CA ILE A 461 -10.95 25.22 -8.47
C ILE A 461 -11.61 25.87 -7.27
N THR A 462 -12.83 26.31 -7.45
CA THR A 462 -13.60 27.02 -6.45
C THR A 462 -14.94 26.35 -6.23
N ASP A 463 -15.42 26.47 -5.00
CA ASP A 463 -16.83 26.28 -4.70
C ASP A 463 -17.65 27.42 -5.34
N ARG A 464 -18.94 27.15 -5.61
CA ARG A 464 -19.91 28.18 -6.03
C ARG A 464 -20.45 28.99 -4.87
N ASP A 465 -20.42 28.43 -3.66
CA ASP A 465 -20.92 29.08 -2.47
C ASP A 465 -19.80 29.93 -1.83
N PRO A 466 -19.92 31.28 -1.84
CA PRO A 466 -18.87 32.16 -1.34
C PRO A 466 -18.80 32.24 0.18
N ASP A 467 -19.83 31.78 0.92
CA ASP A 467 -19.91 32.00 2.36
C ASP A 467 -19.01 31.04 3.17
N ILE A 468 -18.74 29.83 2.64
CA ILE A 468 -17.79 28.87 3.22
C ILE A 468 -17.11 28.09 2.08
N PRO A 469 -15.98 28.55 1.52
CA PRO A 469 -15.31 27.83 0.44
C PRO A 469 -14.78 26.49 0.93
N ILE A 470 -15.40 25.40 0.47
CA ILE A 470 -14.90 24.03 0.71
C ILE A 470 -13.76 23.68 -0.24
N PHE A 471 -13.79 24.30 -1.43
CA PHE A 471 -12.72 24.27 -2.41
C PHE A 471 -12.28 25.70 -2.72
N ASP A 472 -11.00 25.99 -2.48
CA ASP A 472 -10.32 27.16 -3.03
C ASP A 472 -8.84 26.82 -3.20
N PHE A 473 -8.48 26.34 -4.39
CA PHE A 473 -7.11 25.90 -4.63
C PHE A 473 -6.70 25.95 -6.11
N LEU A 474 -5.40 25.98 -6.32
CA LEU A 474 -4.79 26.08 -7.63
C LEU A 474 -4.19 24.75 -8.06
N ILE A 475 -4.40 24.38 -9.31
CA ILE A 475 -3.68 23.30 -9.97
C ILE A 475 -2.82 23.89 -11.08
N SER A 476 -1.51 23.73 -10.95
CA SER A 476 -0.56 24.02 -12.03
C SER A 476 -0.29 22.75 -12.82
N VAL A 477 -0.54 22.78 -14.13
CA VAL A 477 -0.33 21.64 -15.02
C VAL A 477 0.90 21.88 -15.87
N SER A 478 1.91 21.04 -15.69
CA SER A 478 3.18 21.07 -16.43
C SER A 478 3.26 19.97 -17.49
N GLU A 479 4.19 20.11 -18.43
CA GLU A 479 4.42 19.10 -19.47
C GLU A 479 4.78 17.76 -18.83
N ALA A 480 4.29 16.68 -19.43
CA ALA A 480 4.77 15.36 -19.09
C ALA A 480 6.23 15.25 -19.53
N ASP A 481 7.18 15.46 -18.60
CA ASP A 481 8.60 15.30 -18.93
C ASP A 481 8.88 13.84 -19.34
N PRO A 482 9.22 13.56 -20.61
CA PRO A 482 9.52 12.21 -21.08
C PRO A 482 10.80 11.63 -20.43
N SER A 483 11.60 12.44 -19.73
CA SER A 483 12.82 12.01 -19.04
C SER A 483 12.56 11.06 -17.85
N PHE A 484 11.33 11.02 -17.33
CA PHE A 484 10.92 10.09 -16.26
C PHE A 484 10.67 8.66 -16.73
N LEU A 485 10.78 8.38 -18.03
CA LEU A 485 11.00 7.02 -18.55
C LEU A 485 12.43 6.58 -18.24
N ILE A 486 12.69 6.33 -16.95
CA ILE A 486 13.88 5.73 -16.37
C ILE A 486 15.16 6.56 -16.62
N PRO A 487 15.75 7.21 -15.60
CA PRO A 487 17.08 7.76 -15.73
C PRO A 487 18.05 6.63 -16.08
N GLY A 488 18.53 6.62 -17.34
CA GLY A 488 19.43 5.61 -17.87
C GLY A 488 19.09 5.10 -19.27
N THR A 489 17.87 5.27 -19.79
CA THR A 489 17.49 4.75 -21.12
C THR A 489 18.18 5.51 -22.26
N SER A 490 18.22 6.85 -22.19
CA SER A 490 18.91 7.70 -23.18
C SER A 490 20.43 7.47 -23.18
N LEU A 491 21.04 7.37 -22.00
CA LEU A 491 22.46 7.05 -21.84
C LEU A 491 22.78 5.62 -22.32
N PHE A 492 21.90 4.65 -22.04
CA PHE A 492 22.02 3.28 -22.51
C PHE A 492 21.94 3.19 -24.05
N TRP A 493 21.01 3.92 -24.68
CA TRP A 493 20.92 4.00 -26.14
C TRP A 493 22.16 4.67 -26.74
N LEU A 494 22.63 5.77 -26.16
CA LEU A 494 23.85 6.45 -26.59
C LEU A 494 25.07 5.51 -26.51
N ILE A 495 25.27 4.83 -25.38
CA ILE A 495 26.37 3.86 -25.17
C ILE A 495 26.23 2.69 -26.15
N SER A 496 25.02 2.18 -26.37
CA SER A 496 24.76 1.09 -27.32
C SER A 496 25.13 1.47 -28.75
N VAL A 497 24.79 2.70 -29.18
CA VAL A 497 25.16 3.23 -30.50
C VAL A 497 26.68 3.39 -30.62
N ILE A 498 27.36 3.89 -29.58
CA ILE A 498 28.83 4.03 -29.56
C ILE A 498 29.51 2.65 -29.67
N ILE A 499 29.09 1.66 -28.86
CA ILE A 499 29.65 0.30 -28.88
C ILE A 499 29.43 -0.35 -30.24
N PHE A 500 28.25 -0.16 -30.84
CA PHE A 500 27.94 -0.69 -32.17
C PHE A 500 28.81 -0.03 -33.25
N GLY A 501 29.02 1.29 -33.18
CA GLY A 501 29.91 2.03 -34.07
C GLY A 501 31.36 1.55 -34.00
N ILE A 502 31.90 1.39 -32.78
CA ILE A 502 33.26 0.87 -32.56
C ILE A 502 33.40 -0.55 -33.11
N SER A 503 32.39 -1.40 -32.90
CA SER A 503 32.39 -2.78 -33.39
C SER A 503 32.46 -2.84 -34.92
N ILE A 504 31.67 -2.00 -35.61
CA ILE A 504 31.71 -1.90 -37.08
C ILE A 504 33.08 -1.39 -37.57
N ALA A 505 33.64 -0.36 -36.91
CA ALA A 505 34.95 0.17 -37.26
C ALA A 505 36.05 -0.88 -37.09
N TYR A 506 36.02 -1.65 -36.01
CA TYR A 506 36.96 -2.73 -35.74
C TYR A 506 36.85 -3.87 -36.78
N ILE A 507 35.63 -4.28 -37.14
CA ILE A 507 35.39 -5.28 -38.20
C ILE A 507 35.96 -4.78 -39.55
N ARG A 508 35.72 -3.51 -39.89
CA ARG A 508 36.29 -2.89 -41.10
C ARG A 508 37.81 -2.85 -41.07
N PHE A 509 38.40 -2.50 -39.93
CA PHE A 509 39.85 -2.50 -39.74
C PHE A 509 40.46 -3.90 -39.92
N LEU A 510 39.87 -4.93 -39.31
CA LEU A 510 40.31 -6.32 -39.48
C LEU A 510 40.17 -6.80 -40.93
N HIS A 511 39.10 -6.41 -41.63
CA HIS A 511 38.94 -6.71 -43.05
C HIS A 511 40.00 -6.01 -43.93
N LYS A 512 40.35 -4.76 -43.61
CA LYS A 512 41.39 -4.01 -44.33
C LYS A 512 42.78 -4.61 -44.10
N LYS A 513 43.10 -5.03 -42.87
CA LYS A 513 44.36 -5.71 -42.52
C LYS A 513 44.50 -7.07 -43.21
N ARG A 514 43.41 -7.83 -43.35
CA ARG A 514 43.38 -9.08 -44.15
C ARG A 514 43.65 -8.86 -45.63
N ARG A 515 43.10 -7.80 -46.24
CA ARG A 515 43.41 -7.47 -47.65
C ARG A 515 44.88 -7.06 -47.84
N PHE A 516 45.50 -6.46 -46.83
CA PHE A 516 46.92 -6.11 -46.85
C PHE A 516 47.83 -7.36 -46.81
N PHE A 517 47.50 -8.35 -45.98
CA PHE A 517 48.25 -9.62 -45.93
C PHE A 517 48.08 -10.51 -47.16
N VAL A 518 46.95 -10.45 -47.86
CA VAL A 518 46.72 -11.21 -49.11
C VAL A 518 47.40 -10.53 -50.33
N LYS A 519 47.72 -9.24 -50.26
CA LYS A 519 48.43 -8.52 -51.33
C LYS A 519 49.96 -8.66 -51.25
N ASN A 520 50.51 -8.99 -50.09
CA ASN A 520 51.94 -9.22 -49.89
C ASN A 520 52.33 -10.72 -49.93
N SER A 521 51.42 -11.59 -50.33
CA SER A 521 51.66 -13.04 -50.49
C SER A 521 51.51 -13.49 -51.95
N LYS A 522 51.81 -12.60 -52.90
CA LYS A 522 51.99 -12.94 -54.32
C LYS A 522 53.40 -12.56 -54.73
#